data_AF-A0A1X0NJ68-F1
#
_entry.id   AF-A0A1X0NJ68-F1
#
_cell.length_a   1.000
_cell.length_b   1.000
_cell.length_c   1.000
_cell.angle_alpha   90.00
_cell.angle_beta   90.00
_cell.angle_gamma   90.00
#
_symmetry.space_group_name_H-M   'P 1'
#
loop_
_entity.id
_entity.type
_entity.pdbx_description
1 polymer ?
#
loop_
_entity_poly.entity_id
_entity_poly.type
_entity_poly.pdbx_seq_one_letter_code
_entity_poly.pdbx_strand_id
1 'polypeptide(L)'
;MLPCRVLCLLAILFCCVSASGAADAGGVDNEIRIDPKSISDLAELAVESVKAANATRNKILQLKDECIAAAKNATDLTREAKEFVAKINKLVKEAETNPSDGEAEKKKGDELLEKVKKAAAVAENTARLTKEATKLPIFKYGETARELLVDFRYSYDEMNKSTTEQVDDTEKPKLKELHEKVESAFPYRNETALAEISLGALVAVEDAQEAAKKTEPTVEPAKEVAILLKEALKKLEEVITAANEIKEKITPEENKGSPNNTEDNSDPSDSTSTHQPSPVTVSNAEITSIAPSLQNKPIVDSSSVSPVWMRTAAPLLIVAVMFSVTVY
;
A
#
# COMPACT_ATOMS: atom_id res chain seq x y z
N MET A 1 19.31 -43.34 -11.51
CA MET A 1 19.08 -44.10 -10.26
C MET A 1 18.86 -43.10 -9.13
N LEU A 2 17.65 -42.58 -8.98
CA LEU A 2 17.31 -41.81 -7.78
C LEU A 2 17.20 -42.79 -6.61
N PRO A 3 17.89 -42.54 -5.48
CA PRO A 3 18.00 -43.52 -4.42
C PRO A 3 16.63 -43.71 -3.76
N CYS A 4 16.17 -44.96 -3.66
CA CYS A 4 14.92 -45.39 -3.01
C CYS A 4 14.67 -44.77 -1.62
N ARG A 5 15.70 -44.21 -0.99
CA ARG A 5 15.61 -43.54 0.32
C ARG A 5 14.83 -42.23 0.29
N VAL A 6 14.86 -41.47 -0.80
CA VAL A 6 14.12 -40.19 -0.91
C VAL A 6 12.62 -40.44 -1.08
N LEU A 7 12.25 -41.51 -1.80
CA LEU A 7 10.85 -41.90 -1.98
C LEU A 7 10.22 -42.42 -0.68
N CYS A 8 10.97 -43.16 0.15
CA CYS A 8 10.48 -43.61 1.45
C CYS A 8 10.24 -42.44 2.43
N LEU A 9 11.07 -41.40 2.40
CA LEU A 9 10.88 -40.23 3.27
C LEU A 9 9.70 -39.36 2.83
N LEU A 10 9.47 -39.21 1.52
CA LEU A 10 8.28 -38.55 0.99
C LEU A 10 6.99 -39.31 1.32
N ALA A 11 7.02 -40.65 1.27
CA ALA A 11 5.87 -41.48 1.65
C ALA A 11 5.55 -41.38 3.15
N ILE A 12 6.55 -41.30 4.02
CA ILE A 12 6.35 -41.12 5.47
C ILE A 12 5.80 -39.72 5.76
N LEU A 13 6.31 -38.67 5.10
CA LEU A 13 5.76 -37.32 5.21
C LEU A 13 4.29 -37.24 4.77
N PHE A 14 3.92 -37.92 3.68
CA PHE A 14 2.53 -37.97 3.20
C PHE A 14 1.60 -38.78 4.14
N CYS A 15 2.14 -39.84 4.77
CA CYS A 15 1.39 -40.66 5.73
C CYS A 15 1.19 -39.94 7.08
N CYS A 16 2.16 -39.16 7.55
CA CYS A 16 2.05 -38.40 8.80
C CYS A 16 1.12 -37.18 8.72
N VAL A 17 0.98 -36.56 7.54
CA VAL A 17 0.00 -35.48 7.31
C VAL A 17 -1.44 -36.01 7.36
N SER A 18 -1.65 -37.29 7.08
CA SER A 18 -2.98 -37.92 7.06
C SER A 18 -3.47 -38.40 8.44
N ALA A 19 -2.60 -38.44 9.46
CA ALA A 19 -2.89 -39.04 10.76
C ALA A 19 -3.06 -38.04 11.93
N SER A 20 -2.98 -36.73 11.67
CA SER A 20 -3.04 -35.70 12.72
C SER A 20 -4.44 -35.07 12.88
N GLY A 21 -5.50 -35.84 12.61
CA GLY A 21 -6.90 -35.41 12.76
C GLY A 21 -7.59 -36.07 13.94
N ALA A 22 -7.04 -35.97 15.15
CA ALA A 22 -7.74 -36.33 16.39
C ALA A 22 -7.01 -35.74 17.60
N ALA A 23 -6.96 -34.42 17.70
CA ALA A 23 -6.65 -33.75 18.97
C ALA A 23 -7.55 -32.53 19.09
N ASP A 24 -8.63 -32.77 19.84
CA ASP A 24 -9.53 -31.84 20.51
C ASP A 24 -8.88 -30.49 20.82
N ALA A 25 -9.07 -29.53 19.93
CA ALA A 25 -8.80 -28.12 20.19
C ALA A 25 -10.12 -27.41 19.90
N GLY A 26 -10.75 -26.89 20.95
CA GLY A 26 -11.90 -26.00 20.88
C GLY A 26 -11.54 -24.66 20.22
N GLY A 27 -11.13 -24.71 18.96
CA GLY A 27 -11.25 -23.61 18.03
C GLY A 27 -12.74 -23.42 17.79
N VAL A 28 -13.20 -22.18 17.94
CA VAL A 28 -14.52 -21.79 17.45
C VAL A 28 -14.44 -21.87 15.93
N ASP A 29 -14.61 -23.07 15.40
CA ASP A 29 -14.95 -23.31 14.03
C ASP A 29 -16.32 -22.66 13.83
N ASN A 30 -16.31 -21.37 13.48
CA ASN A 30 -17.40 -20.77 12.73
C ASN A 30 -17.35 -21.36 11.31
N GLU A 31 -17.50 -22.67 11.22
CA GLU A 31 -18.00 -23.33 10.05
C GLU A 31 -19.43 -22.83 9.91
N ILE A 32 -19.62 -21.87 9.00
CA ILE A 32 -20.94 -21.32 8.73
C ILE A 32 -21.69 -22.42 7.97
N ARG A 33 -22.22 -23.41 8.70
CA ARG A 33 -23.20 -24.35 8.17
C ARG A 33 -24.50 -23.59 7.98
N ILE A 34 -24.62 -23.02 6.80
CA ILE A 34 -25.84 -22.36 6.37
C ILE A 34 -26.70 -23.49 5.84
N ASP A 35 -27.76 -23.83 6.59
CA ASP A 35 -28.82 -24.71 6.14
C ASP A 35 -29.96 -23.78 5.71
N PRO A 36 -29.91 -23.19 4.50
CA PRO A 36 -30.89 -22.21 4.07
C PRO A 36 -32.26 -22.89 4.03
N LYS A 37 -33.13 -22.51 4.98
CA LYS A 37 -34.47 -23.08 5.13
C LYS A 37 -35.39 -22.74 3.95
N SER A 38 -35.00 -21.77 3.14
CA SER A 38 -35.70 -21.38 1.91
C SER A 38 -34.71 -20.97 0.81
N ILE A 39 -35.12 -21.13 -0.45
CA ILE A 39 -34.36 -20.62 -1.61
C ILE A 39 -34.16 -19.10 -1.56
N SER A 40 -35.09 -18.38 -0.90
CA SER A 40 -34.96 -16.93 -0.72
C SER A 40 -33.76 -16.59 0.14
N ASP A 41 -33.54 -17.32 1.23
CA ASP A 41 -32.38 -17.12 2.12
C ASP A 41 -31.07 -17.44 1.37
N LEU A 42 -31.08 -18.53 0.60
CA LEU A 42 -29.94 -18.95 -0.21
C LEU A 42 -29.58 -17.89 -1.27
N ALA A 43 -30.58 -17.34 -1.95
CA ALA A 43 -30.41 -16.27 -2.93
C ALA A 43 -29.86 -14.99 -2.31
N GLU A 44 -30.41 -14.56 -1.17
CA GLU A 44 -29.94 -13.36 -0.48
C GLU A 44 -28.49 -13.49 -0.04
N LEU A 45 -28.16 -14.61 0.57
CA LEU A 45 -26.82 -14.92 1.03
C LEU A 45 -25.81 -15.08 -0.12
N ALA A 46 -26.21 -15.67 -1.24
CA ALA A 46 -25.38 -15.75 -2.44
C ALA A 46 -25.05 -14.33 -2.94
N VAL A 47 -26.06 -13.46 -3.05
CA VAL A 47 -25.88 -12.07 -3.47
C VAL A 47 -24.97 -11.29 -2.52
N GLU A 48 -25.14 -11.46 -1.21
CA GLU A 48 -24.27 -10.82 -0.20
C GLU A 48 -22.81 -11.31 -0.30
N SER A 49 -22.62 -12.61 -0.48
CA SER A 49 -21.29 -13.22 -0.61
C SER A 49 -20.57 -12.72 -1.87
N VAL A 50 -21.27 -12.63 -3.00
CA VAL A 50 -20.72 -12.04 -4.24
C VAL A 50 -20.34 -10.57 -4.04
N LYS A 51 -21.20 -9.78 -3.39
CA LYS A 51 -20.90 -8.37 -3.09
C LYS A 51 -19.66 -8.24 -2.22
N ALA A 52 -19.53 -9.07 -1.17
CA ALA A 52 -18.38 -9.09 -0.28
C ALA A 52 -17.09 -9.49 -1.01
N ALA A 53 -17.15 -10.52 -1.86
CA ALA A 53 -16.03 -10.97 -2.69
C ALA A 53 -15.55 -9.87 -3.65
N ASN A 54 -16.49 -9.23 -4.36
CA ASN A 54 -16.17 -8.13 -5.29
C ASN A 54 -15.62 -6.90 -4.58
N ALA A 55 -16.19 -6.50 -3.45
CA ALA A 55 -15.67 -5.38 -2.65
C ALA A 55 -14.24 -5.64 -2.19
N THR A 56 -13.95 -6.88 -1.77
CA THR A 56 -12.61 -7.29 -1.34
C THR A 56 -11.63 -7.32 -2.52
N ARG A 57 -12.01 -7.88 -3.67
CA ARG A 57 -11.23 -7.85 -4.92
C ARG A 57 -10.86 -6.43 -5.31
N ASN A 58 -11.83 -5.52 -5.33
CA ASN A 58 -11.61 -4.11 -5.70
C ASN A 58 -10.65 -3.40 -4.74
N LYS A 59 -10.77 -3.66 -3.43
CA LYS A 59 -9.84 -3.11 -2.44
C LYS A 59 -8.40 -3.57 -2.65
N ILE A 60 -8.21 -4.84 -3.04
CA ILE A 60 -6.87 -5.36 -3.36
C ILE A 60 -6.32 -4.75 -4.64
N LEU A 61 -7.14 -4.61 -5.68
CA LEU A 61 -6.72 -3.95 -6.91
C LEU A 61 -6.30 -2.49 -6.64
N GLN A 62 -7.05 -1.77 -5.80
CA GLN A 62 -6.67 -0.43 -5.37
C GLN A 62 -5.32 -0.43 -4.63
N LEU A 63 -5.12 -1.33 -3.66
CA LEU A 63 -3.85 -1.45 -2.92
C LEU A 63 -2.68 -1.84 -3.83
N LYS A 64 -2.92 -2.65 -4.87
CA LYS A 64 -1.94 -2.97 -5.90
C LYS A 64 -1.49 -1.69 -6.62
N ASP A 65 -2.44 -0.90 -7.11
CA ASP A 65 -2.15 0.31 -7.87
C ASP A 65 -1.44 1.37 -7.01
N GLU A 66 -1.86 1.54 -5.75
CA GLU A 66 -1.19 2.40 -4.77
C GLU A 66 0.24 1.94 -4.50
N CYS A 67 0.47 0.63 -4.37
CA CYS A 67 1.79 0.04 -4.16
C CYS A 67 2.72 0.30 -5.36
N ILE A 68 2.21 0.11 -6.59
CA ILE A 68 2.97 0.39 -7.83
C ILE A 68 3.32 1.88 -7.93
N ALA A 69 2.37 2.77 -7.65
CA ALA A 69 2.59 4.20 -7.67
C ALA A 69 3.62 4.63 -6.62
N ALA A 70 3.56 4.06 -5.42
CA ALA A 70 4.51 4.32 -4.34
C ALA A 70 5.94 3.87 -4.70
N ALA A 71 6.09 2.67 -5.28
CA ALA A 71 7.37 2.16 -5.76
C ALA A 71 8.00 3.06 -6.83
N LYS A 72 7.19 3.49 -7.80
CA LYS A 72 7.63 4.41 -8.86
C LYS A 72 8.09 5.75 -8.28
N ASN A 73 7.29 6.36 -7.42
CA ASN A 73 7.63 7.64 -6.78
C ASN A 73 8.91 7.54 -5.94
N ALA A 74 9.07 6.47 -5.16
CA ALA A 74 10.30 6.22 -4.40
C ALA A 74 11.52 6.08 -5.33
N THR A 75 11.38 5.39 -6.46
CA THR A 75 12.45 5.22 -7.46
C THR A 75 12.84 6.55 -8.11
N ASP A 76 11.87 7.34 -8.54
CA ASP A 76 12.10 8.63 -9.19
C ASP A 76 12.79 9.62 -8.25
N LEU A 77 12.29 9.77 -7.02
CA LEU A 77 12.92 10.63 -6.00
C LEU A 77 14.29 10.12 -5.58
N THR A 78 14.51 8.80 -5.58
CA THR A 78 15.84 8.24 -5.32
C THR A 78 16.84 8.67 -6.37
N ARG A 79 16.46 8.64 -7.65
CA ARG A 79 17.29 9.09 -8.76
C ARG A 79 17.57 10.60 -8.67
N GLU A 80 16.55 11.41 -8.45
CA GLU A 80 16.68 12.86 -8.28
C GLU A 80 17.63 13.20 -7.12
N ALA A 81 17.50 12.51 -5.98
CA ALA A 81 18.38 12.72 -4.83
C ALA A 81 19.84 12.32 -5.10
N LYS A 82 20.09 11.26 -5.88
CA LYS A 82 21.45 10.88 -6.30
C LYS A 82 22.09 11.96 -7.18
N GLU A 83 21.34 12.50 -8.14
CA GLU A 83 21.78 13.61 -8.99
C GLU A 83 22.06 14.87 -8.15
N PHE A 84 21.19 15.16 -7.17
CA PHE A 84 21.35 16.30 -6.27
C PHE A 84 22.57 16.16 -5.35
N VAL A 85 22.84 14.96 -4.81
CA VAL A 85 24.06 14.67 -4.05
C VAL A 85 25.32 14.95 -4.87
N ALA A 86 25.35 14.54 -6.14
CA ALA A 86 26.48 14.85 -7.03
C ALA A 86 26.65 16.36 -7.25
N LYS A 87 25.53 17.10 -7.39
CA LYS A 87 25.54 18.57 -7.48
C LYS A 87 26.08 19.23 -6.22
N ILE A 88 25.63 18.82 -5.02
CA ILE A 88 26.14 19.35 -3.76
C ILE A 88 27.65 19.09 -3.64
N ASN A 89 28.10 17.88 -3.95
CA ASN A 89 29.53 17.54 -3.88
C ASN A 89 30.39 18.40 -4.82
N LYS A 90 29.82 18.88 -5.94
CA LYS A 90 30.49 19.85 -6.82
C LYS A 90 30.51 21.25 -6.19
N LEU A 91 29.38 21.71 -5.66
CA LEU A 91 29.28 23.01 -4.97
C LEU A 91 30.21 23.09 -3.76
N VAL A 92 30.31 22.03 -2.96
CA VAL A 92 31.23 21.95 -1.81
C VAL A 92 32.69 22.18 -2.23
N LYS A 93 33.08 21.73 -3.44
CA LYS A 93 34.44 21.99 -3.98
C LYS A 93 34.62 23.40 -4.50
N GLU A 94 33.56 24.04 -5.00
CA GLU A 94 33.60 25.38 -5.59
C GLU A 94 33.41 26.50 -4.57
N ALA A 95 32.69 26.22 -3.48
CA ALA A 95 32.30 27.18 -2.45
C ALA A 95 33.49 27.74 -1.63
N GLU A 96 34.69 27.17 -1.76
CA GLU A 96 35.94 27.81 -1.32
C GLU A 96 36.15 29.19 -1.99
N THR A 97 35.52 29.43 -3.14
CA THR A 97 35.71 30.66 -3.94
C THR A 97 34.47 31.56 -4.02
N ASN A 98 33.25 31.02 -3.86
CA ASN A 98 32.01 31.82 -3.88
C ASN A 98 30.85 31.14 -3.11
N PRO A 99 30.54 31.58 -1.87
CA PRO A 99 29.56 30.92 -1.00
C PRO A 99 28.09 31.28 -1.28
N SER A 100 27.80 32.28 -2.12
CA SER A 100 26.45 32.86 -2.31
C SER A 100 25.37 31.84 -2.74
N ASP A 101 25.74 30.81 -3.50
CA ASP A 101 24.77 29.86 -4.07
C ASP A 101 24.45 28.68 -3.12
N GLY A 102 25.18 28.55 -2.02
CA GLY A 102 25.09 27.40 -1.10
C GLY A 102 23.78 27.34 -0.32
N GLU A 103 23.31 28.47 0.22
CA GLU A 103 22.11 28.49 1.08
C GLU A 103 20.83 28.10 0.33
N ALA A 104 20.68 28.61 -0.90
CA ALA A 104 19.53 28.29 -1.74
C ALA A 104 19.50 26.80 -2.14
N GLU A 105 20.67 26.22 -2.42
CA GLU A 105 20.78 24.79 -2.76
C GLU A 105 20.61 23.89 -1.53
N LYS A 106 21.08 24.31 -0.36
CA LYS A 106 20.81 23.60 0.89
C LYS A 106 19.30 23.49 1.14
N LYS A 107 18.55 24.60 1.01
CA LYS A 107 17.10 24.59 1.19
C LYS A 107 16.40 23.60 0.25
N LYS A 108 16.77 23.58 -1.04
CA LYS A 108 16.25 22.61 -2.01
C LYS A 108 16.57 21.17 -1.60
N GLY A 109 17.76 20.93 -1.08
CA GLY A 109 18.16 19.62 -0.60
C GLY A 109 17.39 19.15 0.64
N ASP A 110 17.11 20.03 1.59
CA ASP A 110 16.29 19.71 2.76
C ASP A 110 14.86 19.32 2.33
N GLU A 111 14.27 20.06 1.38
CA GLU A 111 12.96 19.74 0.81
C GLU A 111 12.97 18.38 0.08
N LEU A 112 14.01 18.10 -0.71
CA LEU A 112 14.17 16.82 -1.41
C LEU A 112 14.39 15.66 -0.43
N LEU A 113 15.16 15.86 0.64
CA LEU A 113 15.40 14.86 1.69
C LEU A 113 14.10 14.42 2.34
N GLU A 114 13.21 15.36 2.69
CA GLU A 114 11.91 15.04 3.28
C GLU A 114 10.99 14.32 2.29
N LYS A 115 11.01 14.69 1.00
CA LYS A 115 10.28 13.97 -0.05
C LYS A 115 10.74 12.53 -0.19
N VAL A 116 12.05 12.27 -0.22
CA VAL A 116 12.61 10.92 -0.34
C VAL A 116 12.22 10.05 0.86
N LYS A 117 12.39 10.56 2.09
CA LYS A 117 11.99 9.83 3.31
C LYS A 117 10.51 9.48 3.30
N LYS A 118 9.65 10.45 2.94
CA LYS A 118 8.21 10.23 2.85
C LYS A 118 7.88 9.17 1.79
N ALA A 119 8.52 9.24 0.63
CA ALA A 119 8.30 8.26 -0.43
C ALA A 119 8.73 6.84 -0.03
N ALA A 120 9.88 6.70 0.63
CA ALA A 120 10.33 5.42 1.17
C ALA A 120 9.34 4.84 2.19
N ALA A 121 8.86 5.67 3.13
CA ALA A 121 7.89 5.25 4.14
C ALA A 121 6.53 4.87 3.53
N VAL A 122 6.07 5.59 2.51
CA VAL A 122 4.82 5.27 1.78
C VAL A 122 4.99 3.95 1.01
N ALA A 123 6.10 3.74 0.31
CA ALA A 123 6.38 2.48 -0.39
C ALA A 123 6.43 1.28 0.58
N GLU A 124 7.10 1.42 1.71
CA GLU A 124 7.18 0.40 2.75
C GLU A 124 5.79 0.08 3.34
N ASN A 125 5.03 1.10 3.71
CA ASN A 125 3.71 0.92 4.31
C ASN A 125 2.68 0.34 3.33
N THR A 126 2.68 0.80 2.08
CA THR A 126 1.77 0.27 1.04
C THR A 126 2.10 -1.18 0.71
N ALA A 127 3.37 -1.54 0.52
CA ALA A 127 3.78 -2.94 0.32
C ALA A 127 3.33 -3.84 1.48
N ARG A 128 3.49 -3.38 2.73
CA ARG A 128 3.02 -4.11 3.92
C ARG A 128 1.50 -4.27 3.93
N LEU A 129 0.75 -3.19 3.72
CA LEU A 129 -0.73 -3.23 3.70
C LEU A 129 -1.24 -4.13 2.58
N THR A 130 -0.63 -4.10 1.40
CA THR A 130 -0.96 -4.98 0.28
C THR A 130 -0.73 -6.44 0.65
N LYS A 131 0.40 -6.77 1.29
CA LYS A 131 0.66 -8.14 1.79
C LYS A 131 -0.39 -8.58 2.81
N GLU A 132 -0.71 -7.75 3.81
CA GLU A 132 -1.74 -8.11 4.79
C GLU A 132 -3.12 -8.26 4.15
N ALA A 133 -3.47 -7.40 3.19
CA ALA A 133 -4.73 -7.51 2.45
C ALA A 133 -4.83 -8.83 1.67
N THR A 134 -3.72 -9.32 1.14
CA THR A 134 -3.68 -10.60 0.41
C THR A 134 -3.79 -11.83 1.32
N LYS A 135 -3.62 -11.67 2.64
CA LYS A 135 -3.85 -12.75 3.62
C LYS A 135 -5.33 -12.90 4.00
N LEU A 136 -6.20 -11.96 3.59
CA LEU A 136 -7.63 -12.10 3.86
C LEU A 136 -8.15 -13.41 3.25
N PRO A 137 -9.21 -14.01 3.83
CA PRO A 137 -9.82 -15.23 3.34
C PRO A 137 -10.67 -14.95 2.10
N ILE A 138 -10.09 -14.31 1.09
CA ILE A 138 -10.70 -14.08 -0.22
C ILE A 138 -11.10 -15.38 -0.87
N PHE A 139 -10.25 -16.40 -0.72
CA PHE A 139 -10.58 -17.74 -1.15
C PHE A 139 -11.89 -18.19 -0.51
N LYS A 140 -12.08 -17.97 0.81
CA LYS A 140 -13.32 -18.32 1.51
C LYS A 140 -14.52 -17.55 0.96
N TYR A 141 -14.42 -16.23 0.75
CA TYR A 141 -15.55 -15.47 0.21
C TYR A 141 -15.91 -15.85 -1.23
N GLY A 142 -14.90 -16.06 -2.09
CA GLY A 142 -15.11 -16.46 -3.48
C GLY A 142 -15.64 -17.89 -3.61
N GLU A 143 -15.12 -18.81 -2.80
CA GLU A 143 -15.56 -20.21 -2.70
C GLU A 143 -16.99 -20.29 -2.16
N THR A 144 -17.27 -19.66 -1.01
CA THR A 144 -18.63 -19.61 -0.45
C THR A 144 -19.62 -18.96 -1.42
N ALA A 145 -19.25 -17.85 -2.08
CA ALA A 145 -20.12 -17.24 -3.08
C ALA A 145 -20.42 -18.20 -4.24
N ARG A 146 -19.39 -18.92 -4.73
CA ARG A 146 -19.56 -19.91 -5.80
C ARG A 146 -20.43 -21.08 -5.36
N GLU A 147 -20.19 -21.65 -4.18
CA GLU A 147 -20.98 -22.76 -3.62
C GLU A 147 -22.45 -22.36 -3.50
N LEU A 148 -22.75 -21.22 -2.88
CA LEU A 148 -24.11 -20.71 -2.73
C LEU A 148 -24.81 -20.47 -4.07
N LEU A 149 -24.09 -19.98 -5.08
CA LEU A 149 -24.64 -19.79 -6.43
C LEU A 149 -24.93 -21.12 -7.13
N VAL A 150 -24.10 -22.14 -6.93
CA VAL A 150 -24.33 -23.50 -7.46
C VAL A 150 -25.55 -24.12 -6.78
N ASP A 151 -25.64 -24.02 -5.46
CA ASP A 151 -26.78 -24.52 -4.69
C ASP A 151 -28.08 -23.79 -5.06
N PHE A 152 -28.01 -22.47 -5.25
CA PHE A 152 -29.14 -21.67 -5.70
C PHE A 152 -29.60 -22.12 -7.09
N ARG A 153 -28.67 -22.29 -8.03
CA ARG A 153 -28.96 -22.78 -9.39
C ARG A 153 -29.66 -24.13 -9.35
N TYR A 154 -29.11 -25.07 -8.59
CA TYR A 154 -29.66 -26.41 -8.46
C TYR A 154 -31.08 -26.38 -7.88
N SER A 155 -31.26 -25.67 -6.76
CA SER A 155 -32.57 -25.53 -6.09
C SER A 155 -33.61 -24.86 -6.98
N TYR A 156 -33.21 -23.80 -7.69
CA TYR A 156 -34.08 -23.10 -8.65
C TYR A 156 -34.53 -24.03 -9.77
N ASP A 157 -33.60 -24.77 -10.39
CA ASP A 157 -33.90 -25.67 -11.50
C ASP A 157 -34.83 -26.83 -11.07
N GLU A 158 -34.67 -27.34 -9.84
CA GLU A 158 -35.53 -28.37 -9.26
C GLU A 158 -36.95 -27.86 -9.02
N MET A 159 -37.11 -26.71 -8.36
CA MET A 159 -38.44 -26.13 -8.12
C MET A 159 -39.13 -25.65 -9.40
N ASN A 160 -38.37 -25.14 -10.36
CA ASN A 160 -38.94 -24.73 -11.63
C ASN A 160 -39.47 -25.93 -12.43
N LYS A 161 -38.81 -27.10 -12.34
CA LYS A 161 -39.31 -28.36 -12.93
C LYS A 161 -40.59 -28.84 -12.25
N SER A 162 -40.63 -28.88 -10.91
CA SER A 162 -41.82 -29.35 -10.17
C SER A 162 -43.05 -28.44 -10.37
N THR A 163 -42.84 -27.13 -10.51
CA THR A 163 -43.91 -26.16 -10.80
C THR A 163 -44.57 -26.40 -12.16
N THR A 164 -43.84 -26.94 -13.14
CA THR A 164 -44.40 -27.30 -14.46
C THR A 164 -45.35 -28.51 -14.41
N GLU A 165 -45.26 -29.35 -13.38
CA GLU A 165 -45.97 -30.63 -13.33
C GLU A 165 -47.19 -30.63 -12.39
N GLN A 166 -47.20 -29.83 -11.30
CA GLN A 166 -48.27 -29.97 -10.28
C GLN A 166 -48.73 -28.71 -9.48
N VAL A 167 -48.28 -27.46 -9.69
CA VAL A 167 -48.50 -26.40 -8.66
C VAL A 167 -49.03 -25.04 -9.18
N ASP A 168 -49.91 -24.47 -8.34
CA ASP A 168 -50.42 -23.09 -8.18
C ASP A 168 -49.65 -21.96 -8.90
N ASP A 169 -50.35 -21.21 -9.76
CA ASP A 169 -49.85 -20.06 -10.54
C ASP A 169 -49.25 -18.92 -9.68
N THR A 170 -49.43 -18.92 -8.35
CA THR A 170 -48.98 -17.85 -7.45
C THR A 170 -47.51 -17.94 -6.99
N GLU A 171 -46.85 -19.11 -7.05
CA GLU A 171 -45.44 -19.25 -6.61
C GLU A 171 -44.43 -18.99 -7.73
N LYS A 172 -44.80 -19.29 -8.98
CA LYS A 172 -43.96 -19.12 -10.17
C LYS A 172 -43.45 -17.69 -10.37
N PRO A 173 -44.24 -16.62 -10.15
CA PRO A 173 -43.76 -15.25 -10.26
C PRO A 173 -42.67 -14.92 -9.23
N LYS A 174 -42.80 -15.40 -7.98
CA LYS A 174 -41.82 -15.17 -6.91
C LYS A 174 -40.50 -15.87 -7.20
N LEU A 175 -40.55 -17.10 -7.68
CA LEU A 175 -39.37 -17.86 -8.06
C LEU A 175 -38.61 -17.18 -9.22
N LYS A 176 -39.35 -16.68 -10.22
CA LYS A 176 -38.79 -15.91 -11.34
C LYS A 176 -38.16 -14.59 -10.87
N GLU A 177 -38.84 -13.85 -10.00
CA GLU A 177 -38.31 -12.61 -9.40
C GLU A 177 -36.99 -12.87 -8.65
N LEU A 178 -36.93 -13.97 -7.89
CA LEU A 178 -35.72 -14.35 -7.16
C LEU A 178 -34.56 -14.69 -8.10
N HIS A 179 -34.84 -15.41 -9.19
CA HIS A 179 -33.85 -15.68 -10.22
C HIS A 179 -33.34 -14.40 -10.88
N GLU A 180 -34.23 -13.49 -11.26
CA GLU A 180 -33.86 -12.19 -11.83
C GLU A 180 -33.02 -11.36 -10.84
N LYS A 181 -33.35 -11.42 -9.54
CA LYS A 181 -32.58 -10.77 -8.47
C LYS A 181 -31.15 -11.32 -8.36
N VAL A 182 -30.97 -12.65 -8.39
CA VAL A 182 -29.62 -13.26 -8.34
C VAL A 182 -28.87 -13.02 -9.64
N GLU A 183 -29.49 -13.22 -10.80
CA GLU A 183 -28.87 -13.02 -12.12
C GLU A 183 -28.45 -11.57 -12.35
N SER A 184 -29.25 -10.59 -11.89
CA SER A 184 -28.91 -9.16 -11.99
C SER A 184 -27.76 -8.76 -11.06
N ALA A 185 -27.64 -9.38 -9.89
CA ALA A 185 -26.48 -9.21 -9.03
C ALA A 185 -25.24 -9.91 -9.61
N PHE A 186 -25.45 -11.06 -10.25
CA PHE A 186 -24.39 -11.88 -10.81
C PHE A 186 -24.89 -12.88 -11.87
N PRO A 187 -24.33 -12.88 -13.10
CA PRO A 187 -24.79 -13.75 -14.19
C PRO A 187 -24.31 -15.20 -14.01
N TYR A 188 -24.88 -15.90 -13.03
CA TYR A 188 -24.42 -17.19 -12.52
C TYR A 188 -24.65 -18.36 -13.49
N ARG A 189 -25.48 -18.19 -14.52
CA ARG A 189 -25.67 -19.18 -15.59
C ARG A 189 -24.49 -19.29 -16.55
N ASN A 190 -23.59 -18.30 -16.53
CA ASN A 190 -22.36 -18.32 -17.29
C ASN A 190 -21.23 -18.92 -16.45
N GLU A 191 -20.79 -20.15 -16.78
CA GLU A 191 -19.67 -20.81 -16.10
C GLU A 191 -18.39 -19.95 -16.08
N THR A 192 -18.17 -19.15 -17.12
CA THR A 192 -17.05 -18.20 -17.17
C THR A 192 -17.19 -17.10 -16.11
N ALA A 193 -18.39 -16.57 -15.92
CA ALA A 193 -18.63 -15.59 -14.87
C ALA A 193 -18.38 -16.24 -13.50
N LEU A 194 -18.99 -17.40 -13.23
CA LEU A 194 -18.85 -18.10 -11.95
C LEU A 194 -17.37 -18.40 -11.61
N ALA A 195 -16.60 -18.81 -12.62
CA ALA A 195 -15.15 -18.95 -12.51
C ALA A 195 -14.45 -17.61 -12.23
N GLU A 196 -14.89 -16.50 -12.82
CA GLU A 196 -14.33 -15.18 -12.59
C GLU A 196 -14.51 -14.69 -11.14
N ILE A 197 -15.57 -15.06 -10.42
CA ILE A 197 -15.69 -14.71 -8.99
C ILE A 197 -14.54 -15.31 -8.19
N SER A 198 -14.32 -16.62 -8.33
CA SER A 198 -13.34 -17.33 -7.52
C SER A 198 -11.91 -17.09 -8.02
N LEU A 199 -11.68 -17.25 -9.33
CA LEU A 199 -10.35 -17.07 -9.93
C LEU A 199 -9.96 -15.60 -10.06
N GLY A 200 -10.90 -14.70 -10.36
CA GLY A 200 -10.58 -13.27 -10.52
C GLY A 200 -10.07 -12.64 -9.22
N ALA A 201 -10.53 -13.12 -8.07
CA ALA A 201 -10.01 -12.69 -6.79
C ALA A 201 -8.62 -13.28 -6.49
N LEU A 202 -8.35 -14.52 -6.90
CA LEU A 202 -7.02 -15.15 -6.80
C LEU A 202 -5.99 -14.42 -7.67
N VAL A 203 -6.33 -14.12 -8.92
CA VAL A 203 -5.48 -13.34 -9.83
C VAL A 203 -5.18 -11.96 -9.24
N ALA A 204 -6.19 -11.28 -8.67
CA ALA A 204 -5.97 -9.99 -8.01
C ALA A 204 -5.02 -10.10 -6.80
N VAL A 205 -5.11 -11.20 -6.03
CA VAL A 205 -4.20 -11.48 -4.91
C VAL A 205 -2.77 -11.72 -5.39
N GLU A 206 -2.58 -12.56 -6.41
CA GLU A 206 -1.26 -12.86 -6.98
C GLU A 206 -0.60 -11.59 -7.54
N ASP A 207 -1.33 -10.83 -8.34
CA ASP A 207 -0.89 -9.54 -8.89
C ASP A 207 -0.47 -8.57 -7.78
N ALA A 208 -1.26 -8.48 -6.71
CA ALA A 208 -0.99 -7.59 -5.59
C ALA A 208 0.24 -8.03 -4.77
N GLN A 209 0.42 -9.35 -4.56
CA GLN A 209 1.61 -9.89 -3.93
C GLN A 209 2.86 -9.65 -4.76
N GLU A 210 2.77 -9.82 -6.08
CA GLU A 210 3.86 -9.53 -6.99
C GLU A 210 4.23 -8.03 -6.95
N ALA A 211 3.23 -7.14 -6.97
CA ALA A 211 3.45 -5.70 -6.83
C ALA A 211 4.14 -5.34 -5.50
N ALA A 212 3.68 -5.92 -4.39
CA ALA A 212 4.31 -5.71 -3.09
C ALA A 212 5.76 -6.20 -3.07
N LYS A 213 6.03 -7.40 -3.60
CA LYS A 213 7.38 -7.97 -3.71
C LYS A 213 8.32 -7.12 -4.57
N LYS A 214 7.81 -6.55 -5.67
CA LYS A 214 8.57 -5.63 -6.53
C LYS A 214 8.82 -4.27 -5.87
N THR A 215 7.98 -3.87 -4.91
CA THR A 215 8.10 -2.59 -4.20
C THR A 215 9.16 -2.63 -3.10
N GLU A 216 9.28 -3.74 -2.37
CA GLU A 216 10.28 -3.91 -1.29
C GLU A 216 11.72 -3.51 -1.65
N PRO A 217 12.30 -3.95 -2.78
CA PRO A 217 13.69 -3.58 -3.13
C PRO A 217 13.86 -2.10 -3.48
N THR A 218 12.79 -1.31 -3.61
CA THR A 218 12.88 0.14 -3.86
C THR A 218 13.04 0.95 -2.57
N VAL A 219 12.71 0.38 -1.42
CA VAL A 219 12.71 1.09 -0.12
C VAL A 219 14.13 1.33 0.38
N GLU A 220 14.99 0.31 0.35
CA GLU A 220 16.37 0.44 0.88
C GLU A 220 17.22 1.44 0.09
N PRO A 221 17.24 1.44 -1.26
CA PRO A 221 17.94 2.49 -2.02
C PRO A 221 17.46 3.91 -1.71
N ALA A 222 16.16 4.09 -1.43
CA ALA A 222 15.59 5.38 -1.03
C ALA A 222 16.06 5.80 0.37
N LYS A 223 16.16 4.87 1.31
CA LYS A 223 16.72 5.12 2.65
C LYS A 223 18.22 5.46 2.57
N GLU A 224 18.98 4.70 1.80
CA GLU A 224 20.42 4.92 1.59
C GLU A 224 20.69 6.30 0.99
N VAL A 225 19.98 6.68 -0.08
CA VAL A 225 20.19 8.00 -0.69
C VAL A 225 19.77 9.14 0.25
N ALA A 226 18.75 8.94 1.09
CA ALA A 226 18.40 9.93 2.10
C ALA A 226 19.54 10.16 3.11
N ILE A 227 20.26 9.10 3.49
CA ILE A 227 21.47 9.21 4.35
C ILE A 227 22.56 9.97 3.61
N LEU A 228 22.88 9.61 2.37
CA LEU A 228 23.90 10.28 1.56
C LEU A 228 23.57 11.76 1.33
N LEU A 229 22.30 12.08 1.06
CA LEU A 229 21.83 13.46 0.88
C LEU A 229 21.97 14.26 2.17
N LYS A 230 21.58 13.69 3.32
CA LYS A 230 21.77 14.32 4.63
C LYS A 230 23.25 14.61 4.91
N GLU A 231 24.15 13.68 4.60
CA GLU A 231 25.59 13.87 4.78
C GLU A 231 26.15 14.96 3.84
N ALA A 232 25.72 14.98 2.58
CA ALA A 232 26.12 16.01 1.62
C ALA A 232 25.65 17.40 2.06
N LEU A 233 24.41 17.53 2.52
CA LEU A 233 23.86 18.78 3.04
C LEU A 233 24.59 19.28 4.28
N LYS A 234 25.00 18.37 5.17
CA LYS A 234 25.82 18.71 6.33
C LYS A 234 27.17 19.30 5.91
N LYS A 235 27.86 18.67 4.94
CA LYS A 235 29.13 19.20 4.41
C LYS A 235 28.97 20.58 3.77
N LEU A 236 27.88 20.78 3.04
CA LEU A 236 27.57 22.08 2.45
C LEU A 236 27.37 23.17 3.52
N GLU A 237 26.65 22.85 4.59
CA GLU A 237 26.45 23.77 5.72
C GLU A 237 27.78 24.17 6.39
N GLU A 238 28.67 23.20 6.61
CA GLU A 238 29.99 23.44 7.19
C GLU A 238 30.81 24.42 6.33
N VAL A 239 30.79 24.25 5.00
CA VAL A 239 31.48 25.14 4.07
C VAL A 239 30.86 26.54 4.03
N ILE A 240 29.53 26.65 4.01
CA ILE A 240 28.83 27.95 4.05
C ILE A 240 29.20 28.70 5.34
N THR A 241 29.18 27.99 6.48
CA THR A 241 29.53 28.58 7.78
C THR A 241 30.96 29.09 7.79
N ALA A 242 31.92 28.27 7.34
CA ALA A 242 33.33 28.65 7.27
C ALA A 242 33.56 29.86 6.34
N ALA A 243 32.89 29.92 5.20
CA ALA A 243 33.00 31.04 4.27
C ALA A 243 32.42 32.34 4.85
N ASN A 244 31.32 32.25 5.59
CA ASN A 244 30.73 33.40 6.29
C ASN A 244 31.65 33.92 7.40
N GLU A 245 32.29 33.05 8.18
CA GLU A 245 33.29 33.45 9.18
C GLU A 245 34.50 34.17 8.55
N ILE A 246 34.96 33.71 7.39
CA ILE A 246 36.04 34.37 6.65
C ILE A 246 35.59 35.75 6.17
N LYS A 247 34.37 35.87 5.64
CA LYS A 247 33.80 37.15 5.20
C LYS A 247 33.73 38.15 6.36
N GLU A 248 33.29 37.73 7.55
CA GLU A 248 33.27 38.58 8.74
C GLU A 248 34.69 39.03 9.15
N LYS A 249 35.69 38.14 9.11
CA LYS A 249 37.09 38.48 9.45
C LYS A 249 37.78 39.40 8.46
N ILE A 250 37.39 39.38 7.19
CA ILE A 250 37.92 40.29 6.14
C ILE A 250 37.18 41.64 6.18
N THR A 251 36.03 41.70 6.82
CA THR A 251 35.27 42.95 7.03
C THR A 251 35.67 43.68 8.34
N PRO A 252 36.93 44.11 8.54
CA PRO A 252 37.18 45.25 9.43
C PRO A 252 38.09 46.33 8.83
N GLU A 253 37.67 47.59 9.06
CA GLU A 253 38.39 48.87 8.91
C GLU A 253 38.49 49.52 7.51
N GLU A 254 37.35 49.90 6.92
CA GLU A 254 37.32 50.99 5.91
C GLU A 254 36.32 52.11 6.25
N ASN A 255 35.97 52.28 7.54
CA ASN A 255 35.06 53.34 7.99
C ASN A 255 35.50 54.07 9.28
N LYS A 256 36.82 54.21 9.51
CA LYS A 256 37.34 55.18 10.49
C LYS A 256 38.31 56.16 9.85
N GLY A 257 37.76 57.21 9.23
CA GLY A 257 38.40 58.51 9.16
C GLY A 257 38.70 59.07 7.77
N SER A 258 37.74 59.79 7.19
CA SER A 258 38.03 61.14 6.69
C SER A 258 36.76 62.01 6.74
N PRO A 259 36.65 62.96 7.69
CA PRO A 259 35.61 63.98 7.65
C PRO A 259 36.09 65.05 6.67
N ASN A 260 35.73 64.93 5.39
CA ASN A 260 35.89 66.05 4.48
C ASN A 260 34.51 66.54 4.03
N ASN A 261 34.15 67.68 4.62
CA ASN A 261 33.12 68.57 4.15
C ASN A 261 33.33 68.82 2.65
N THR A 262 32.32 68.58 1.83
CA THR A 262 32.01 69.44 0.68
C THR A 262 30.52 69.33 0.42
N GLU A 263 29.84 70.30 1.01
CA GLU A 263 28.58 70.86 0.57
C GLU A 263 28.69 71.16 -0.93
N ASP A 264 27.88 70.51 -1.77
CA ASP A 264 27.46 71.14 -3.02
C ASP A 264 26.06 70.68 -3.45
N ASN A 265 25.31 71.68 -3.87
CA ASN A 265 23.89 71.71 -4.22
C ASN A 265 23.64 71.16 -5.64
N SER A 266 22.35 71.06 -5.98
CA SER A 266 21.72 70.85 -7.31
C SER A 266 21.42 69.37 -7.61
N ASP A 267 20.23 68.93 -8.03
CA ASP A 267 18.95 69.55 -8.42
C ASP A 267 17.91 68.38 -8.47
N PRO A 268 16.59 68.61 -8.36
CA PRO A 268 15.58 67.54 -8.38
C PRO A 268 15.12 67.30 -9.82
N SER A 269 15.45 66.14 -10.41
CA SER A 269 14.81 65.69 -11.64
C SER A 269 13.71 64.67 -11.34
N ASP A 270 12.51 65.20 -11.49
CA ASP A 270 11.22 64.55 -11.61
C ASP A 270 11.28 63.36 -12.58
N SER A 271 10.79 62.20 -12.17
CA SER A 271 10.56 61.06 -13.06
C SER A 271 9.18 60.50 -12.77
N THR A 272 8.26 61.01 -13.59
CA THR A 272 6.91 60.53 -13.86
C THR A 272 6.75 59.02 -13.72
N SER A 273 5.91 58.67 -12.75
CA SER A 273 5.22 57.39 -12.63
C SER A 273 4.37 57.13 -13.87
N THR A 274 4.61 56.03 -14.59
CA THR A 274 3.59 55.45 -15.47
C THR A 274 3.77 53.94 -15.66
N HIS A 275 2.65 53.23 -15.47
CA HIS A 275 2.31 51.87 -15.90
C HIS A 275 2.92 50.67 -15.16
N GLN A 276 2.23 50.34 -14.06
CA GLN A 276 1.98 49.01 -13.55
C GLN A 276 1.19 48.15 -14.57
N PRO A 277 1.69 46.97 -15.00
CA PRO A 277 0.86 45.88 -15.45
C PRO A 277 0.47 45.01 -14.25
N SER A 278 -0.83 44.74 -14.14
CA SER A 278 -1.44 43.87 -13.14
C SER A 278 -0.74 42.51 -13.02
N PRO A 279 -0.57 41.97 -11.81
CA PRO A 279 -0.14 40.58 -11.66
C PRO A 279 -1.26 39.66 -12.15
N VAL A 280 -0.95 38.87 -13.18
CA VAL A 280 -1.74 37.71 -13.58
C VAL A 280 -1.86 36.80 -12.38
N THR A 281 -3.10 36.62 -11.93
CA THR A 281 -3.50 35.67 -10.89
C THR A 281 -3.20 34.27 -11.39
N VAL A 282 -2.02 33.75 -11.06
CA VAL A 282 -1.77 32.31 -11.18
C VAL A 282 -2.52 31.67 -10.03
N SER A 283 -3.63 31.03 -10.38
CA SER A 283 -4.43 30.21 -9.50
C SER A 283 -3.51 29.22 -8.81
N ASN A 284 -3.19 29.46 -7.53
CA ASN A 284 -2.74 28.41 -6.64
C ASN A 284 -3.87 27.38 -6.63
N ALA A 285 -3.67 26.28 -7.35
CA ALA A 285 -4.42 25.07 -7.11
C ALA A 285 -4.12 24.69 -5.66
N GLU A 286 -5.03 25.10 -4.79
CA GLU A 286 -5.15 24.65 -3.42
C GLU A 286 -5.21 23.13 -3.50
N ILE A 287 -4.06 22.49 -3.28
CA ILE A 287 -3.99 21.06 -3.08
C ILE A 287 -4.69 20.83 -1.76
N THR A 288 -6.01 20.63 -1.84
CA THR A 288 -6.84 20.20 -0.74
C THR A 288 -6.22 18.92 -0.21
N SER A 289 -5.45 19.06 0.86
CA SER A 289 -4.96 17.96 1.67
C SER A 289 -6.18 17.31 2.30
N ILE A 290 -6.83 16.43 1.55
CA ILE A 290 -7.80 15.48 2.08
C ILE A 290 -6.98 14.50 2.92
N ALA A 291 -6.79 14.84 4.18
CA ALA A 291 -6.45 13.85 5.19
C ALA A 291 -7.54 12.78 5.14
N PRO A 292 -7.21 11.48 5.05
CA PRO A 292 -8.21 10.44 5.14
C PRO A 292 -8.72 10.43 6.58
N SER A 293 -9.83 11.11 6.84
CA SER A 293 -10.60 10.92 8.06
C SER A 293 -11.28 9.55 7.96
N LEU A 294 -10.51 8.49 8.23
CA LEU A 294 -11.07 7.21 8.66
C LEU A 294 -11.64 7.43 10.06
N GLN A 295 -12.85 8.01 10.12
CA GLN A 295 -13.69 7.91 11.31
C GLN A 295 -14.12 6.45 11.43
N ASN A 296 -13.24 5.64 12.02
CA ASN A 296 -13.64 4.39 12.65
C ASN A 296 -14.60 4.75 13.77
N LYS A 297 -15.88 4.58 13.49
CA LYS A 297 -16.94 4.60 14.49
C LYS A 297 -16.60 3.53 15.53
N PRO A 298 -16.47 3.89 16.82
CA PRO A 298 -16.17 2.91 17.86
C PRO A 298 -17.41 2.05 18.05
N ILE A 299 -17.38 0.81 17.53
CA ILE A 299 -18.27 -0.24 18.01
C ILE A 299 -17.71 -0.64 19.37
N VAL A 300 -18.27 -0.01 20.40
CA VAL A 300 -18.08 -0.39 21.80
C VAL A 300 -18.89 -1.67 22.05
N ASP A 301 -18.31 -2.53 22.89
CA ASP A 301 -18.83 -3.79 23.42
C ASP A 301 -18.87 -5.00 22.47
N SER A 302 -17.69 -5.63 22.32
CA SER A 302 -17.58 -7.09 22.41
C SER A 302 -16.23 -7.45 23.03
N SER A 303 -16.23 -7.47 24.36
CA SER A 303 -15.48 -8.39 25.23
C SER A 303 -14.21 -9.07 24.69
N SER A 304 -13.07 -8.62 25.24
CA SER A 304 -12.00 -9.47 25.81
C SER A 304 -11.65 -10.76 25.06
N VAL A 305 -10.88 -10.64 23.98
CA VAL A 305 -10.04 -11.74 23.47
C VAL A 305 -8.58 -11.43 23.81
N SER A 306 -8.09 -12.14 24.82
CA SER A 306 -6.71 -12.14 25.28
C SER A 306 -5.74 -12.62 24.18
N PRO A 307 -4.53 -12.04 24.07
CA PRO A 307 -3.54 -12.43 23.06
C PRO A 307 -2.80 -13.70 23.50
N VAL A 308 -3.34 -14.87 23.16
CA VAL A 308 -2.71 -16.19 23.42
C VAL A 308 -1.88 -16.70 22.21
N TRP A 309 -1.94 -16.02 21.07
CA TRP A 309 -1.42 -16.51 19.78
C TRP A 309 0.09 -16.40 19.56
N MET A 310 0.89 -15.99 20.56
CA MET A 310 2.36 -15.94 20.44
C MET A 310 3.11 -17.15 21.00
N ARG A 311 2.44 -18.20 21.51
CA ARG A 311 3.13 -19.32 22.18
C ARG A 311 3.36 -20.59 21.36
N THR A 312 2.82 -20.72 20.14
CA THR A 312 2.95 -21.96 19.36
C THR A 312 4.02 -21.95 18.26
N ALA A 313 4.64 -20.81 17.93
CA ALA A 313 5.71 -20.77 16.94
C ALA A 313 7.09 -21.17 17.50
N ALA A 314 7.33 -20.92 18.79
CA ALA A 314 8.63 -21.20 19.44
C ALA A 314 8.98 -22.71 19.55
N PRO A 315 8.04 -23.64 19.85
CA PRO A 315 8.36 -25.07 19.94
C PRO A 315 8.76 -25.69 18.59
N LEU A 316 8.18 -25.24 17.47
CA LEU A 316 8.46 -25.80 16.14
C LEU A 316 9.88 -25.48 15.64
N LEU A 317 10.41 -24.30 15.96
CA LEU A 317 11.78 -23.94 15.60
C LEU A 317 12.83 -24.74 16.38
N ILE A 318 12.53 -25.13 17.63
CA ILE A 318 13.43 -25.96 18.45
C ILE A 318 13.56 -27.37 17.86
N VAL A 319 12.45 -27.95 17.35
CA VAL A 319 12.47 -29.28 16.72
C VAL A 319 13.28 -29.28 15.42
N ALA A 320 13.16 -28.24 14.59
CA ALA A 320 13.92 -28.11 13.34
C ALA A 320 15.44 -27.98 13.58
N VAL A 321 15.85 -27.28 14.65
CA VAL A 321 17.26 -27.14 15.03
C VAL A 321 17.82 -28.46 15.57
N MET A 322 17.09 -29.19 16.43
CA MET A 322 17.57 -30.50 16.89
C MET A 322 17.70 -31.52 15.75
N PHE A 323 16.79 -31.47 14.77
CA PHE A 323 16.87 -32.37 13.61
C PHE A 323 18.08 -32.07 12.71
N SER A 324 18.49 -30.81 12.60
CA SER A 324 19.65 -30.40 11.79
C SER A 324 20.99 -30.81 12.42
N VAL A 325 21.07 -30.90 13.75
CA VAL A 325 22.28 -31.28 14.47
C VAL A 325 22.52 -32.81 14.48
N THR A 326 21.47 -33.62 14.28
CA THR A 326 21.55 -35.08 14.38
C THR A 326 21.84 -35.77 13.04
N VAL A 327 21.84 -35.03 11.93
CA VAL A 327 21.98 -35.58 10.55
C VAL A 327 23.34 -35.24 9.92
N TYR A 328 24.27 -34.66 10.68
CA TYR A 328 25.69 -34.49 10.31
C TYR A 328 26.57 -35.42 11.14
#